data_AF-A0A2H0BG96-F1
#
_entry.id   AF-A0A2H0BG96-F1
#
_cell.length_a   1.000
_cell.length_b   1.000
_cell.length_c   1.000
_cell.angle_alpha   90.00
_cell.angle_beta   90.00
_cell.angle_gamma   90.00
#
_symmetry.space_group_name_H-M   'P 1'
#
loop_
_entity.id
_entity.type
_entity.pdbx_description
1 polymer ?
#
loop_
_entity_poly.entity_id
_entity_poly.type
_entity_poly.pdbx_seq_one_letter_code
_entity_poly.pdbx_strand_id
1 'polypeptide(L)' 'MPDGKKSLKTFSEPFDLSKLGTFWIATHDNMASVAELLDQSPHTQILSAKQTRKLRKADQIEIRAADLVEFKK' A
#
# COMPACT_ATOMS: atom_id res chain seq x y z
N MET A 1 9.18 -7.15 -4.46
CA MET A 1 9.99 -7.67 -3.32
C MET A 1 10.64 -8.98 -3.76
N PRO A 2 11.98 -9.02 -3.89
CA PRO A 2 12.69 -10.11 -4.53
C PRO A 2 12.69 -11.43 -3.72
N ASP A 3 12.33 -11.42 -2.43
CA ASP A 3 12.36 -12.59 -1.56
C ASP A 3 11.08 -13.47 -1.63
N GLY A 4 10.10 -13.07 -2.45
CA GLY A 4 8.85 -13.79 -2.64
C GLY A 4 7.94 -13.80 -1.41
N LYS A 5 8.18 -12.95 -0.41
CA LYS A 5 7.27 -12.82 0.73
C LYS A 5 6.05 -11.99 0.35
N LYS A 6 4.88 -12.42 0.82
CA LYS A 6 3.64 -11.66 0.69
C LYS A 6 3.72 -10.38 1.54
N SER A 7 3.43 -9.24 0.91
CA SER A 7 3.46 -7.92 1.54
C SER A 7 2.14 -7.54 2.23
N LEU A 8 0.99 -7.97 1.69
CA LEU A 8 -0.32 -7.65 2.26
C LEU A 8 -0.54 -8.41 3.58
N LYS A 9 -0.44 -7.69 4.70
CA LYS A 9 -0.62 -8.20 6.07
C LYS A 9 -1.51 -7.30 6.93
N THR A 10 -1.65 -6.06 6.51
CA THR A 10 -2.43 -5.00 7.14
C THR A 10 -3.19 -4.24 6.07
N PHE A 11 -4.25 -3.56 6.45
CA PHE A 11 -4.97 -2.63 5.60
C PHE A 11 -5.39 -1.41 6.42
N SER A 12 -5.45 -0.25 5.78
CA SER A 12 -5.96 0.97 6.38
C SER A 12 -7.47 0.93 6.54
N GLU A 13 -7.99 1.54 7.59
CA GLU A 13 -9.41 1.90 7.63
C GLU A 13 -9.77 2.93 6.53
N PRO A 14 -11.05 3.06 6.15
CA PRO A 14 -11.48 4.09 5.22
C PRO A 14 -10.99 5.48 5.66
N PHE A 15 -10.21 6.13 4.79
CA PHE A 15 -9.69 7.46 5.04
C PHE A 15 -10.71 8.53 4.63
N ASP A 16 -11.08 9.39 5.56
CA ASP A 16 -12.04 10.46 5.31
C ASP A 16 -11.37 11.66 4.61
N LEU A 17 -11.48 11.69 3.28
CA LEU A 17 -10.94 12.74 2.43
C LEU A 17 -11.66 14.09 2.57
N SER A 18 -12.86 14.14 3.16
CA SER A 18 -13.58 15.41 3.36
C SER A 18 -12.81 16.38 4.26
N LYS A 19 -11.97 15.84 5.15
CA LYS A 19 -11.07 16.60 6.04
C LYS A 19 -9.95 17.32 5.32
N LEU A 20 -9.62 16.91 4.09
CA LEU A 20 -8.60 17.55 3.24
C LEU A 20 -9.17 18.65 2.33
N GLY A 21 -10.48 18.91 2.42
CA GLY A 21 -11.17 19.88 1.56
C GLY A 21 -11.14 19.48 0.08
N THR A 22 -11.00 20.46 -0.80
CA THR A 22 -10.97 20.24 -2.26
C THR A 22 -9.55 20.21 -2.84
N PHE A 23 -8.52 20.51 -2.05
CA PHE A 23 -7.14 20.61 -2.52
C PHE A 23 -6.68 19.31 -3.20
N TRP A 24 -6.97 18.16 -2.60
CA TRP A 24 -6.59 16.85 -3.14
C TRP A 24 -7.26 16.51 -4.49
N ILE A 25 -8.34 17.21 -4.86
CA ILE A 25 -9.06 17.02 -6.13
C ILE A 25 -8.63 18.07 -7.17
N ALA A 26 -8.33 19.29 -6.71
CA ALA A 26 -8.17 20.46 -7.58
C ALA A 26 -6.71 20.86 -7.83
N THR A 27 -5.75 20.30 -7.10
CA THR A 27 -4.35 20.70 -7.24
C THR A 27 -3.68 20.08 -8.46
N HIS A 28 -2.87 20.88 -9.14
CA HIS A 28 -1.91 20.42 -10.14
C HIS A 28 -0.53 20.11 -9.52
N ASP A 29 -0.36 20.42 -8.24
CA ASP A 29 0.87 20.14 -7.50
C ASP A 29 0.97 18.67 -7.11
N ASN A 30 2.19 18.27 -6.73
CA ASN A 30 2.45 16.92 -6.25
C ASN A 30 1.66 16.62 -4.95
N MET A 31 0.95 15.49 -4.93
CA MET A 31 0.14 15.01 -3.80
C MET A 31 0.91 14.10 -2.84
N ALA A 32 2.24 14.13 -2.83
CA ALA A 32 3.07 13.29 -1.96
C ALA A 32 2.67 13.35 -0.48
N SER A 33 2.23 14.52 0.01
CA SER A 33 1.73 14.70 1.38
C SER A 33 0.44 13.92 1.64
N VAL A 34 -0.48 13.84 0.68
CA VAL A 34 -1.71 13.05 0.79
C VAL A 34 -1.37 11.55 0.80
N ALA A 35 -0.43 11.12 -0.04
CA ALA A 35 0.05 9.74 -0.02
C ALA A 35 0.66 9.36 1.32
N GLU A 36 1.47 10.25 1.93
CA GLU A 36 2.05 10.03 3.26
C GLU A 36 0.97 9.95 4.36
N LEU A 37 -0.07 10.78 4.30
CA LEU A 37 -1.21 10.71 5.22
C LEU A 37 -1.97 9.37 5.11
N LEU A 38 -2.14 8.85 3.89
CA LEU A 38 -2.77 7.56 3.67
C LEU A 38 -1.90 6.42 4.22
N ASP A 39 -0.58 6.46 4.02
CA ASP A 39 0.35 5.44 4.51
C ASP A 39 0.46 5.43 6.05
N GLN A 40 0.29 6.59 6.70
CA GLN A 40 0.28 6.71 8.16
C GLN A 40 -1.08 6.44 8.81
N SER A 41 -2.14 6.27 8.02
CA SER A 41 -3.49 6.03 8.54
C SER A 41 -3.56 4.75 9.39
N PRO A 42 -4.53 4.62 10.32
CA PRO A 42 -4.63 3.44 11.17
C PRO A 42 -4.75 2.14 10.36
N HIS A 43 -3.82 1.22 10.60
CA HIS A 43 -3.74 -0.06 9.92
C HIS A 43 -4.22 -1.20 10.83
N THR A 44 -5.17 -1.99 10.32
CA THR A 44 -5.66 -3.19 11.00
C THR A 44 -4.94 -4.43 10.48
N GLN A 45 -4.45 -5.27 11.40
CA GLN A 45 -3.89 -6.57 11.07
C GLN A 45 -4.97 -7.54 10.61
N ILE A 46 -4.77 -8.16 9.45
CA ILE A 46 -5.69 -9.19 8.91
C ILE A 46 -5.20 -10.62 9.11
N LEU A 47 -3.96 -10.77 9.56
CA LEU A 47 -3.31 -12.07 9.74
C LEU A 47 -2.71 -12.19 11.13
N SER A 48 -2.99 -13.31 11.79
CA SER A 48 -2.26 -13.72 13.00
C SER A 48 -0.81 -14.09 12.69
N ALA A 49 0.02 -14.14 13.73
CA ALA A 49 1.41 -14.63 13.60
C ALA A 49 1.48 -16.06 13.04
N LYS A 50 0.52 -16.93 13.41
CA LYS A 50 0.44 -18.31 12.91
C LYS A 50 0.08 -18.36 11.42
N GLN A 51 -0.85 -17.52 10.97
CA GLN A 51 -1.20 -17.41 9.55
C GLN A 51 -0.05 -16.85 8.73
N THR A 52 0.65 -15.83 9.22
CA THR A 52 1.80 -15.20 8.55
C THR A 52 2.91 -16.21 8.23
N ARG A 53 3.20 -17.14 9.16
CA ARG A 53 4.21 -18.19 8.96
C ARG A 53 3.80 -19.25 7.93
N LYS A 54 2.50 -19.40 7.67
CA LYS A 54 1.94 -20.39 6.74
C LYS A 54 1.54 -19.81 5.39
N LEU A 55 1.77 -18.51 5.16
CA LEU A 55 1.50 -17.91 3.86
C LEU A 55 2.36 -18.57 2.80
N ARG A 56 1.74 -18.93 1.66
CA ARG A 56 2.49 -19.34 0.48
C ARG A 56 3.40 -18.19 0.04
N LYS A 57 4.50 -18.55 -0.62
CA LYS A 57 5.31 -17.57 -1.33
C LYS A 57 4.50 -16.92 -2.45
N ALA A 58 4.91 -15.72 -2.82
CA ALA A 58 4.44 -15.06 -4.03
C ALA A 58 4.78 -15.92 -5.25
N ASP A 59 3.87 -15.95 -6.21
CA ASP A 59 4.08 -16.62 -7.49
C ASP A 59 5.02 -15.78 -8.35
N GLN A 60 5.64 -16.39 -9.37
CA GLN A 60 6.55 -15.73 -10.28
C GLN A 60 5.91 -14.51 -10.97
N ILE A 61 4.61 -14.59 -11.30
CA ILE A 61 3.89 -13.45 -11.90
C ILE A 61 3.77 -12.30 -10.90
N GLU A 62 3.44 -12.58 -9.63
CA GLU A 62 3.33 -11.57 -8.58
C GLU A 62 4.68 -10.89 -8.30
N ILE A 63 5.78 -11.65 -8.33
CA ILE A 63 7.15 -11.10 -8.19
C ILE A 63 7.49 -10.19 -9.37
N ARG A 64 7.27 -10.66 -10.61
CA ARG A 64 7.53 -9.86 -11.82
C ARG A 64 6.71 -8.58 -11.86
N ALA A 65 5.44 -8.65 -11.46
CA ALA A 65 4.57 -7.47 -11.39
C ALA A 65 5.08 -6.44 -10.37
N ALA A 66 5.62 -6.89 -9.24
CA ALA A 66 6.20 -6.01 -8.23
C ALA A 66 7.50 -5.31 -8.66
N ASP A 67 8.16 -5.80 -9.71
CA ASP A 67 9.38 -5.22 -10.28
C ASP A 67 9.08 -4.30 -11.48
N LEU A 68 7.81 -4.15 -11.88
CA LEU A 68 7.42 -3.21 -12.93
C LEU A 68 7.63 -1.77 -12.45
N VAL A 69 8.54 -1.07 -13.13
CA VAL A 69 8.78 0.35 -12.89
C VAL A 69 7.69 1.15 -13.59
N GLU A 70 6.78 1.72 -12.80
CA GLU A 70 5.69 2.57 -13.31
C GLU A 70 6.20 3.92 -13.85
N PHE A 71 7.23 4.48 -13.20
CA PHE A 71 7.88 5.73 -13.62
C PHE A 71 9.39 5.55 -13.71
N LYS A 72 9.93 5.71 -14.92
CA LYS A 72 11.38 5.84 -15.11
C LYS A 72 11.80 7.23 -14.60
N LYS A 73 12.79 7.24 -13.71
CA LYS A 73 13.47 8.47 -13.26
C LYS A 73 14.11 9.21 -14.43
#